data_AF-A0A7W9Z9T3-F1
#
_entry.id   AF-A0A7W9Z9T3-F1
#
_cell.length_a   1.000
_cell.length_b   1.000
_cell.length_c   1.000
_cell.angle_alpha   90.00
_cell.angle_beta   90.00
_cell.angle_gamma   90.00
#
_symmetry.space_group_name_H-M   'P 1'
#
loop_
_entity.id
_entity.type
_entity.pdbx_description
1 polymer ?
#
loop_
_entity_poly.entity_id
_entity_poly.type
_entity_poly.pdbx_seq_one_letter_code
_entity_poly.pdbx_strand_id
1 'polypeptide(L)'
;MDSVALQKYLLRLFERHGVELEADEDGWLVTDDDFPAIRAEWHEGNAGEPGRLDVDVVLSEERRIEESFAGLGSGDAGCSDALHTFEENAFHLLLAACWYVTDDRRMRITAWDIGVRTWDVFIGPFTLLGTDENTVAIPAEALAAIETAVKREVLTPELHWLRLVHRHGAQGDSRCEALLDNEPWTAGTLALDSVAWPSSEHDYRARCFMLLDVRDY
;
A
#
# COMPACT_ATOMS: atom_id res chain seq x y z
N MET A 1 -3.10 16.83 -13.53
CA MET A 1 -1.63 17.03 -13.58
C MET A 1 -1.12 16.26 -14.79
N ASP A 2 -0.18 16.80 -15.57
CA ASP A 2 0.38 16.04 -16.69
C ASP A 2 1.45 15.03 -16.23
N SER A 3 1.75 14.05 -17.09
CA SER A 3 2.69 12.96 -16.79
C SER A 3 4.10 13.47 -16.46
N VAL A 4 4.57 14.53 -17.13
CA VAL A 4 5.91 15.10 -16.88
C VAL A 4 5.99 15.77 -15.51
N ALA A 5 4.94 16.48 -15.10
CA ALA A 5 4.86 17.09 -13.77
C ALA A 5 4.80 16.02 -12.67
N LEU A 6 4.03 14.95 -12.88
CA LEU A 6 3.93 13.81 -11.95
C LEU A 6 5.27 13.08 -11.81
N GLN A 7 5.97 12.84 -12.92
CA GLN A 7 7.31 12.23 -12.90
C GLN A 7 8.31 13.10 -12.11
N LYS A 8 8.33 14.41 -12.37
CA LYS A 8 9.16 15.36 -11.60
C LYS A 8 8.80 15.42 -10.12
N TYR A 9 7.52 15.21 -9.79
CA TYR A 9 7.08 15.10 -8.40
C TYR A 9 7.72 13.89 -7.73
N LEU A 10 7.62 12.70 -8.34
CA LEU A 10 8.23 11.49 -7.82
C LEU A 10 9.74 11.61 -7.68
N LEU A 11 10.46 12.12 -8.68
CA LEU A 11 11.91 12.34 -8.60
C LEU A 11 12.29 13.17 -7.36
N ARG A 12 11.60 14.29 -7.14
CA ARG A 12 11.83 15.15 -5.96
C ARG A 12 11.43 14.47 -4.66
N LEU A 13 10.40 13.64 -4.68
CA LEU A 13 9.93 12.90 -3.51
C LEU A 13 11.00 11.90 -3.07
N PHE A 14 11.55 11.11 -4.00
CA PHE A 14 12.64 10.16 -3.73
C PHE A 14 13.95 10.87 -3.34
N GLU A 15 14.32 11.95 -4.04
CA GLU A 15 15.53 12.74 -3.74
C GLU A 15 15.51 13.27 -2.30
N ARG A 16 14.34 13.73 -1.80
CA ARG A 16 14.16 14.17 -0.40
C ARG A 16 14.41 13.07 0.62
N HIS A 17 14.31 11.81 0.22
CA HIS A 17 14.53 10.63 1.05
C HIS A 17 15.89 9.98 0.77
N GLY A 18 16.77 10.65 0.01
CA GLY A 18 18.13 10.20 -0.27
C GLY A 18 18.23 9.11 -1.33
N VAL A 19 17.19 8.94 -2.15
CA VAL A 19 17.21 8.02 -3.30
C VAL A 19 17.26 8.85 -4.57
N GLU A 20 18.35 8.70 -5.33
CA GLU A 20 18.46 9.29 -6.65
C GLU A 20 17.86 8.31 -7.67
N LEU A 21 16.90 8.81 -8.45
CA LEU A 21 16.25 8.06 -9.52
C LEU A 21 16.48 8.76 -10.85
N GLU A 22 16.60 7.98 -11.91
CA GLU A 22 16.68 8.48 -13.28
C GLU A 22 15.49 7.97 -14.10
N ALA A 23 15.03 8.79 -15.04
CA ALA A 23 13.96 8.42 -15.95
C ALA A 23 14.52 7.65 -17.15
N ASP A 24 13.97 6.48 -17.43
CA ASP A 24 14.26 5.74 -18.66
C ASP A 24 13.46 6.24 -19.87
N GLU A 25 13.61 5.58 -21.01
CA GLU A 25 12.92 5.94 -22.26
C GLU A 25 11.39 5.71 -22.21
N ASP A 26 10.92 4.81 -21.35
CA ASP A 26 9.52 4.41 -21.20
C ASP A 26 8.81 5.15 -20.03
N GLY A 27 9.52 6.03 -19.33
CA GLY A 27 9.01 6.85 -18.24
C GLY A 27 9.07 6.19 -16.86
N TRP A 28 9.71 5.03 -16.72
CA TRP A 28 10.04 4.43 -15.44
C TRP A 28 11.16 5.20 -14.74
N LEU A 29 11.09 5.23 -13.42
CA LEU A 29 12.10 5.80 -12.56
C LEU A 29 12.90 4.66 -11.91
N VAL A 30 14.19 4.58 -12.20
CA VAL A 30 15.07 3.48 -11.78
C VAL A 30 16.25 4.00 -10.97
N THR A 31 16.79 3.15 -10.10
CA THR A 31 18.17 3.27 -9.61
C THR A 31 19.14 2.62 -10.59
N ASP A 32 20.46 2.81 -10.43
CA ASP A 32 21.55 2.33 -11.30
C ASP A 32 21.38 0.93 -11.94
N ASP A 33 20.67 -0.01 -11.30
CA ASP A 33 20.60 -1.45 -11.60
C ASP A 33 19.23 -1.95 -12.16
N ASP A 34 18.54 -1.19 -13.02
CA ASP A 34 17.25 -1.50 -13.71
C ASP A 34 16.02 -1.76 -12.81
N PHE A 35 16.16 -2.50 -11.70
CA PHE A 35 15.13 -2.75 -10.70
C PHE A 35 15.66 -2.43 -9.29
N PRO A 36 14.80 -1.97 -8.36
CA PRO A 36 13.38 -1.69 -8.54
C PRO A 36 13.10 -0.43 -9.37
N ALA A 37 12.07 -0.48 -10.19
CA ALA A 37 11.60 0.63 -11.02
C ALA A 37 10.22 1.11 -10.54
N ILE A 38 9.97 2.41 -10.51
CA ILE A 38 8.67 2.97 -10.14
C ILE A 38 8.10 3.88 -11.22
N ARG A 39 6.78 3.81 -11.42
CA ARG A 39 6.04 4.73 -12.28
C ARG A 39 4.72 5.09 -11.62
N ALA A 40 4.24 6.30 -11.88
CA ALA A 40 2.89 6.68 -11.55
C ALA A 40 2.15 7.29 -12.75
N GLU A 41 0.88 6.97 -12.86
CA GLU A 41 -0.03 7.46 -13.89
C GLU A 41 -1.28 8.06 -13.24
N TRP A 42 -1.70 9.22 -13.72
CA TRP A 42 -2.91 9.88 -13.26
C TRP A 42 -4.02 9.75 -14.30
N HIS A 43 -5.16 9.21 -13.87
CA HIS A 43 -6.38 9.11 -14.66
C HIS A 43 -7.44 10.06 -14.10
N GLU A 44 -7.82 11.04 -14.90
CA GLU A 44 -8.92 11.95 -14.55
C GLU A 44 -10.24 11.16 -14.40
N GLY A 45 -10.99 11.48 -13.35
CA GLY A 45 -12.32 10.94 -13.13
C GLY A 45 -13.35 11.57 -14.08
N ASN A 46 -14.48 10.88 -14.29
CA ASN A 46 -15.61 11.50 -14.97
C ASN A 46 -16.20 12.65 -14.12
N ALA A 47 -17.08 13.47 -14.71
CA ALA A 47 -17.74 14.54 -13.99
C ALA A 47 -18.49 14.02 -12.75
N GLY A 48 -18.02 14.41 -11.56
CA GLY A 48 -18.59 13.98 -10.27
C GLY A 48 -17.99 12.69 -9.69
N GLU A 49 -17.02 12.08 -10.38
CA GLU A 49 -16.26 10.93 -9.89
C GLU A 49 -14.82 11.35 -9.54
N PRO A 50 -14.20 10.77 -8.51
CA PRO A 50 -12.80 11.05 -8.19
C PRO A 50 -11.88 10.52 -9.29
N GLY A 51 -10.75 11.18 -9.51
CA GLY A 51 -9.67 10.63 -10.34
C GLY A 51 -8.91 9.53 -9.60
N ARG A 52 -7.99 8.87 -10.32
CA ARG A 52 -7.20 7.75 -9.82
C ARG A 52 -5.72 7.92 -10.15
N LEU A 53 -4.88 7.81 -9.13
CA LEU A 53 -3.43 7.65 -9.26
C LEU A 53 -3.11 6.16 -9.22
N ASP A 54 -2.54 5.63 -10.28
CA ASP A 54 -1.97 4.29 -10.30
C ASP A 54 -0.46 4.37 -10.11
N VAL A 55 0.08 3.55 -9.22
CA VAL A 55 1.50 3.45 -8.90
C VAL A 55 1.93 2.01 -9.11
N ASP A 56 2.88 1.82 -10.01
CA ASP A 56 3.48 0.53 -10.30
C ASP A 56 4.92 0.52 -9.78
N VAL A 57 5.32 -0.54 -9.06
CA VAL A 57 6.72 -0.82 -8.71
C VAL A 57 7.12 -2.17 -9.28
N VAL A 58 8.05 -2.19 -10.22
CA VAL A 58 8.59 -3.43 -10.80
C VAL A 58 9.79 -3.88 -10.00
N LEU A 59 9.74 -5.13 -9.53
CA LEU A 59 10.78 -5.76 -8.71
C LEU A 59 11.66 -6.71 -9.55
N SER A 60 11.09 -7.25 -10.63
CA SER A 60 11.76 -8.10 -11.62
C SER A 60 10.87 -8.18 -12.87
N GLU A 61 11.33 -8.86 -13.92
CA GLU A 61 10.56 -9.06 -15.16
C GLU A 61 9.15 -9.64 -14.95
N GLU A 62 8.95 -10.45 -13.90
CA GLU A 62 7.69 -11.15 -13.63
C GLU A 62 6.91 -10.58 -12.44
N ARG A 63 7.51 -9.68 -11.64
CA ARG A 63 6.93 -9.24 -10.37
C ARG A 63 6.77 -7.73 -10.30
N ARG A 64 5.53 -7.29 -10.09
CA ARG A 64 5.13 -5.88 -10.03
C ARG A 64 4.13 -5.65 -8.90
N ILE A 65 4.35 -4.64 -8.08
CA ILE A 65 3.39 -4.14 -7.09
C ILE A 65 2.49 -3.13 -7.81
N GLU A 66 1.17 -3.26 -7.63
CA GLU A 66 0.18 -2.38 -8.25
C GLU A 66 -0.72 -1.75 -7.18
N GLU A 67 -0.63 -0.43 -7.00
CA GLU A 67 -1.46 0.29 -6.05
C GLU A 67 -2.19 1.46 -6.69
N SER A 68 -3.46 1.61 -6.34
CA SER A 68 -4.34 2.66 -6.86
C SER A 68 -4.90 3.51 -5.73
N PHE A 69 -4.82 4.83 -5.89
CA PHE A 69 -5.29 5.82 -4.91
C PHE A 69 -6.32 6.74 -5.57
N ALA A 70 -7.49 6.84 -4.96
CA ALA A 70 -8.52 7.79 -5.41
C ALA A 70 -8.14 9.21 -4.94
N GLY A 71 -8.30 10.20 -5.81
CA GLY A 71 -8.04 11.60 -5.50
C GLY A 71 -9.32 12.40 -5.37
N LEU A 72 -9.54 13.04 -4.22
CA LEU A 72 -10.65 13.94 -3.98
C LEU A 72 -10.42 15.29 -4.64
N GLY A 73 -11.40 15.72 -5.44
CA GLY A 73 -11.33 16.96 -6.21
C GLY A 73 -11.19 16.71 -7.71
N SER A 74 -10.94 17.77 -8.47
CA SER A 74 -10.81 17.71 -9.93
C SER A 74 -9.42 18.15 -10.38
N GLY A 75 -8.94 17.56 -11.48
CA GLY A 75 -7.66 17.94 -12.07
C GLY A 75 -6.47 17.74 -11.13
N ASP A 76 -5.62 18.77 -11.08
CA ASP A 76 -4.40 18.78 -10.26
C ASP A 76 -4.66 18.63 -8.76
N ALA A 77 -5.81 19.10 -8.26
CA ALA A 77 -6.17 18.98 -6.86
C ALA A 77 -6.42 17.51 -6.47
N GLY A 78 -7.17 16.78 -7.31
CA GLY A 78 -7.40 15.34 -7.11
C GLY A 78 -6.09 14.55 -7.20
N CYS A 79 -5.22 14.87 -8.16
CA CYS A 79 -3.93 14.21 -8.28
C CYS A 79 -3.05 14.43 -7.03
N SER A 80 -3.01 15.65 -6.50
CA SER A 80 -2.25 15.99 -5.29
C SER A 80 -2.79 15.27 -4.05
N ASP A 81 -4.11 15.15 -3.92
CA ASP A 81 -4.77 14.40 -2.84
C ASP A 81 -4.43 12.90 -2.90
N ALA A 82 -4.45 12.32 -4.10
CA ALA A 82 -4.06 10.93 -4.31
C ALA A 82 -2.57 10.68 -4.01
N LEU A 83 -1.69 11.62 -4.37
CA LEU A 83 -0.25 11.57 -4.04
C LEU A 83 -0.02 11.62 -2.53
N HIS A 84 -0.73 12.49 -1.81
CA HIS A 84 -0.68 12.53 -0.36
C HIS A 84 -1.11 11.19 0.25
N THR A 85 -2.21 10.62 -0.26
CA THR A 85 -2.69 9.30 0.19
C THR A 85 -1.64 8.23 -0.07
N PHE A 86 -1.01 8.21 -1.25
CA PHE A 86 0.09 7.30 -1.59
C PHE A 86 1.27 7.43 -0.61
N GLU A 87 1.69 8.66 -0.31
CA GLU A 87 2.78 8.95 0.62
C GLU A 87 2.53 8.38 2.02
N GLU A 88 1.32 8.57 2.54
CA GLU A 88 0.95 8.10 3.88
C GLU A 88 0.79 6.58 3.97
N ASN A 89 0.41 5.94 2.86
CA ASN A 89 -0.05 4.56 2.87
C ASN A 89 0.99 3.54 2.40
N ALA A 90 1.74 3.87 1.35
CA ALA A 90 2.54 2.89 0.62
C ALA A 90 3.96 3.36 0.37
N PHE A 91 4.19 4.66 0.14
CA PHE A 91 5.50 5.18 -0.24
C PHE A 91 6.62 4.81 0.73
N HIS A 92 6.45 5.08 2.03
CA HIS A 92 7.50 4.78 3.02
C HIS A 92 7.76 3.28 3.15
N LEU A 93 6.73 2.47 2.95
CA LEU A 93 6.83 1.01 2.95
C LEU A 93 7.61 0.51 1.74
N LEU A 94 7.33 1.05 0.55
CA LEU A 94 8.05 0.76 -0.68
C LEU A 94 9.51 1.21 -0.57
N LEU A 95 9.78 2.41 -0.04
CA LEU A 95 11.14 2.88 0.25
C LEU A 95 11.92 1.90 1.14
N ALA A 96 11.30 1.41 2.21
CA ALA A 96 11.96 0.48 3.13
C ALA A 96 12.24 -0.88 2.48
N ALA A 97 11.26 -1.43 1.77
CA ALA A 97 11.36 -2.78 1.22
C ALA A 97 12.16 -2.87 -0.09
N CYS A 98 12.12 -1.83 -0.93
CA CYS A 98 12.72 -1.86 -2.27
C CYS A 98 14.02 -1.05 -2.34
N TRP A 99 14.12 0.06 -1.60
CA TRP A 99 15.30 0.94 -1.60
C TRP A 99 16.06 0.96 -0.26
N TYR A 100 15.67 0.12 0.70
CA TYR A 100 16.31 0.00 2.02
C TYR A 100 16.39 1.31 2.82
N VAL A 101 15.47 2.25 2.57
CA VAL A 101 15.36 3.51 3.32
C VAL A 101 14.20 3.41 4.32
N THR A 102 14.52 3.33 5.61
CA THR A 102 13.53 3.16 6.67
C THR A 102 13.22 4.46 7.42
N ASP A 103 11.95 4.62 7.82
CA ASP A 103 11.50 5.64 8.79
C ASP A 103 10.53 4.99 9.79
N ASP A 104 11.05 4.63 10.96
CA ASP A 104 10.29 3.97 12.04
C ASP A 104 9.11 4.80 12.57
N ARG A 105 9.01 6.09 12.21
CA ARG A 105 7.86 6.94 12.58
C ARG A 105 6.67 6.74 11.66
N ARG A 106 6.91 6.22 10.45
CA ARG A 106 5.92 6.09 9.37
C ARG A 106 5.43 4.65 9.20
N MET A 107 6.12 3.69 9.80
CA MET A 107 5.79 2.27 9.70
C MET A 107 6.17 1.53 10.98
N ARG A 108 5.62 0.33 11.15
CA ARG A 108 6.08 -0.62 12.16
C ARG A 108 6.82 -1.76 11.48
N ILE A 109 8.03 -2.04 11.94
CA ILE A 109 8.82 -3.19 11.48
C ILE A 109 8.75 -4.28 12.55
N THR A 110 8.40 -5.50 12.15
CA THR A 110 8.37 -6.67 13.05
C THR A 110 8.93 -7.89 12.34
N ALA A 111 9.48 -8.84 13.10
CA ALA A 111 9.94 -10.10 12.56
C ALA A 111 8.84 -11.17 12.70
N TRP A 112 8.51 -11.87 11.62
CA TRP A 112 7.60 -13.01 11.63
C TRP A 112 8.30 -14.30 11.18
N ASP A 113 8.12 -15.37 11.94
CA ASP A 113 8.55 -16.70 11.53
C ASP A 113 7.44 -17.36 10.70
N ILE A 114 7.71 -17.56 9.41
CA ILE A 114 6.80 -18.16 8.43
C ILE A 114 7.50 -19.37 7.83
N GLY A 115 7.00 -20.57 8.17
CA GLY A 115 7.65 -21.82 7.81
C GLY A 115 9.03 -21.95 8.47
N VAL A 116 10.08 -22.02 7.65
CA VAL A 116 11.48 -22.17 8.09
C VAL A 116 12.29 -20.88 8.00
N ARG A 117 11.64 -19.77 7.61
CA ARG A 117 12.30 -18.48 7.38
C ARG A 117 11.76 -17.42 8.32
N THR A 118 12.61 -16.48 8.68
CA THR A 118 12.23 -15.27 9.38
C THR A 118 12.09 -14.15 8.35
N TRP A 119 11.03 -13.37 8.49
CA TRP A 119 10.66 -12.31 7.56
C TRP A 119 10.63 -10.97 8.29
N ASP A 120 11.20 -9.93 7.68
CA ASP A 120 10.95 -8.55 8.06
C ASP A 120 9.62 -8.09 7.49
N VAL A 121 8.72 -7.66 8.36
CA VAL A 121 7.37 -7.25 7.98
C VAL A 121 7.23 -5.77 8.23
N PHE A 122 7.11 -5.03 7.14
CA PHE A 122 6.88 -3.59 7.11
C PHE A 122 5.37 -3.34 7.10
N ILE A 123 4.86 -2.74 8.17
CA ILE A 123 3.43 -2.55 8.38
C ILE A 123 3.12 -1.06 8.36
N GLY A 124 2.32 -0.64 7.37
CA GLY A 124 1.83 0.73 7.28
C GLY A 124 0.70 1.00 8.29
N PRO A 125 0.40 2.27 8.59
CA PRO A 125 -0.74 2.63 9.42
C PRO A 125 -2.03 2.15 8.75
N PHE A 126 -3.05 1.84 9.56
CA PHE A 126 -4.41 1.74 9.04
C PHE A 126 -4.94 3.14 8.80
N THR A 127 -5.13 3.51 7.54
CA THR A 127 -5.76 4.79 7.18
C THR A 127 -7.26 4.62 7.07
N LEU A 128 -8.00 5.56 7.64
CA LEU A 128 -9.46 5.62 7.56
C LEU A 128 -9.90 6.67 6.52
N LEU A 129 -10.79 6.27 5.63
CA LEU A 129 -11.53 7.21 4.77
C LEU A 129 -13.02 7.20 5.13
N GLY A 130 -13.66 8.36 5.03
CA GLY A 130 -15.11 8.53 5.20
C GLY A 130 -15.58 8.87 6.61
N THR A 131 -14.69 8.79 7.60
CA THR A 131 -14.97 9.14 9.00
C THR A 131 -13.69 9.63 9.67
N ASP A 132 -13.82 10.42 10.75
CA ASP A 132 -12.67 10.87 11.51
C ASP A 132 -12.01 9.69 12.25
N GLU A 133 -10.68 9.67 12.30
CA GLU A 133 -9.91 8.62 12.99
C GLU A 133 -10.24 8.51 14.49
N ASN A 134 -10.71 9.60 15.10
CA ASN A 134 -11.16 9.62 16.50
C ASN A 134 -12.53 8.96 16.71
N THR A 135 -13.27 8.67 15.65
CA THR A 135 -14.61 8.08 15.71
C THR A 135 -14.55 6.55 15.65
N VAL A 136 -13.55 5.99 14.98
CA VAL A 136 -13.45 4.55 14.71
C VAL A 136 -12.09 4.02 15.12
N ALA A 137 -12.04 3.25 16.21
CA ALA A 137 -10.81 2.61 16.65
C ALA A 137 -10.55 1.32 15.87
N ILE A 138 -9.41 1.24 15.18
CA ILE A 138 -8.99 0.03 14.47
C ILE A 138 -8.74 -1.10 15.48
N PRO A 139 -9.36 -2.28 15.33
CA PRO A 139 -9.14 -3.40 16.23
C PRO A 139 -7.67 -3.84 16.23
N ALA A 140 -7.07 -3.96 17.42
CA ALA A 140 -5.69 -4.40 17.56
C ALA A 140 -5.47 -5.84 17.03
N GLU A 141 -6.54 -6.63 17.05
CA GLU A 141 -6.59 -8.02 16.61
C GLU A 141 -6.53 -8.16 15.08
N ALA A 142 -6.81 -7.11 14.30
CA ALA A 142 -6.80 -7.14 12.84
C ALA A 142 -5.45 -7.64 12.28
N LEU A 143 -4.35 -7.08 12.77
CA LEU A 143 -3.01 -7.47 12.35
C LEU A 143 -2.62 -8.86 12.88
N ALA A 144 -3.06 -9.23 14.09
CA ALA A 144 -2.79 -10.55 14.65
C ALA A 144 -3.52 -11.67 13.88
N ALA A 145 -4.74 -11.40 13.41
CA ALA A 145 -5.50 -12.32 12.56
C ALA A 145 -4.80 -12.53 11.21
N ILE A 146 -4.32 -11.43 10.59
CA ILE A 146 -3.54 -11.50 9.35
C ILE A 146 -2.21 -12.24 9.54
N GLU A 147 -1.46 -11.94 10.60
CA GLU A 147 -0.22 -12.66 10.93
C GLU A 147 -0.46 -14.17 11.02
N THR A 148 -1.55 -14.57 11.69
CA THR A 148 -1.92 -15.99 11.83
C THR A 148 -2.27 -16.63 10.48
N ALA A 149 -2.93 -15.90 9.58
CA ALA A 149 -3.25 -16.37 8.24
C ALA A 149 -1.99 -16.50 7.38
N VAL A 150 -1.12 -15.47 7.35
CA VAL A 150 0.13 -15.49 6.58
C VAL A 150 1.05 -16.63 7.01
N LYS A 151 1.15 -16.91 8.32
CA LYS A 151 1.98 -18.02 8.84
C LYS A 151 1.57 -19.41 8.35
N ARG A 152 0.39 -19.55 7.73
CA ARG A 152 -0.10 -20.81 7.14
C ARG A 152 0.15 -20.90 5.64
N GLU A 153 0.56 -19.80 5.02
CA GLU A 153 0.87 -19.75 3.59
C GLU A 153 2.25 -20.34 3.30
N VAL A 154 2.44 -20.77 2.06
CA VAL A 154 3.73 -21.23 1.53
C VAL A 154 4.26 -20.13 0.62
N LEU A 155 5.05 -19.24 1.20
CA LEU A 155 5.68 -18.12 0.51
C LEU A 155 7.00 -18.55 -0.15
N THR A 156 7.27 -18.04 -1.35
CA THR A 156 8.60 -18.14 -1.98
C THR A 156 9.57 -17.21 -1.23
N PRO A 157 10.90 -17.40 -1.27
CA PRO A 157 11.83 -16.51 -0.59
C PRO A 157 12.07 -15.22 -1.39
N GLU A 158 11.01 -14.46 -1.62
CA GLU A 158 11.01 -13.21 -2.38
C GLU A 158 10.12 -12.19 -1.67
N LEU A 159 10.24 -10.90 -2.03
CA LEU A 159 9.43 -9.85 -1.42
C LEU A 159 7.93 -10.10 -1.66
N HIS A 160 7.10 -10.23 -0.64
CA HIS A 160 5.64 -10.34 -0.78
C HIS A 160 4.95 -9.08 -0.27
N TRP A 161 3.76 -8.76 -0.80
CA TRP A 161 2.98 -7.60 -0.36
C TRP A 161 1.52 -7.95 -0.15
N LEU A 162 0.91 -7.28 0.84
CA LEU A 162 -0.49 -7.44 1.16
C LEU A 162 -1.22 -6.11 1.12
N ARG A 163 -2.41 -6.16 0.52
CA ARG A 163 -3.38 -5.07 0.59
C ARG A 163 -4.58 -5.53 1.38
N LEU A 164 -4.85 -4.85 2.48
CA LEU A 164 -5.95 -5.15 3.39
C LEU A 164 -6.96 -4.00 3.33
N VAL A 165 -8.22 -4.34 3.10
CA VAL A 165 -9.31 -3.37 3.08
C VAL A 165 -10.49 -3.91 3.89
N HIS A 166 -10.99 -3.10 4.79
CA HIS A 166 -12.29 -3.27 5.42
C HIS A 166 -13.19 -2.12 5.00
N ARG A 167 -14.41 -2.42 4.56
CA ARG A 167 -15.45 -1.42 4.27
C ARG A 167 -16.63 -1.68 5.17
N HIS A 168 -17.10 -0.62 5.81
CA HIS A 168 -18.32 -0.60 6.59
C HIS A 168 -19.31 0.35 5.92
N GLY A 169 -20.52 -0.14 5.64
CA GLY A 169 -21.64 0.67 5.16
C GLY A 169 -22.61 1.03 6.28
N ALA A 170 -23.26 2.19 6.19
CA ALA A 170 -24.19 2.73 7.17
C ALA A 170 -25.42 1.85 7.42
N GLN A 171 -25.70 0.90 6.52
CA GLN A 171 -26.77 -0.11 6.69
C GLN A 171 -26.33 -1.35 7.48
N GLY A 172 -25.10 -1.38 7.98
CA GLY A 172 -24.51 -2.51 8.72
C GLY A 172 -23.84 -3.56 7.83
N ASP A 173 -23.88 -3.38 6.50
CA ASP A 173 -23.15 -4.24 5.57
C ASP A 173 -21.65 -3.95 5.68
N SER A 174 -20.88 -4.96 6.06
CA SER A 174 -19.43 -4.89 6.11
C SER A 174 -18.81 -5.91 5.17
N ARG A 175 -17.70 -5.54 4.55
CA ARG A 175 -16.96 -6.43 3.65
C ARG A 175 -15.47 -6.21 3.80
N CYS A 176 -14.73 -7.29 4.02
CA CYS A 176 -13.29 -7.27 3.89
C CYS A 176 -12.83 -7.75 2.51
N GLU A 177 -11.62 -7.34 2.16
CA GLU A 177 -10.90 -7.77 0.98
C GLU A 177 -9.41 -7.79 1.35
N ALA A 178 -8.76 -8.93 1.11
CA ALA A 178 -7.31 -9.05 1.24
C ALA A 178 -6.73 -9.53 -0.09
N LEU A 179 -5.63 -8.91 -0.51
CA LEU A 179 -4.82 -9.37 -1.63
C LEU A 179 -3.44 -9.75 -1.13
N LEU A 180 -2.85 -10.77 -1.75
CA LEU A 180 -1.46 -11.18 -1.59
C LEU A 180 -0.85 -11.17 -2.99
N ASP A 181 0.21 -10.40 -3.21
CA ASP A 181 0.88 -10.27 -4.51
C ASP A 181 -0.07 -9.91 -5.67
N ASN A 182 -0.95 -8.92 -5.44
CA ASN A 182 -2.04 -8.48 -6.34
C ASN A 182 -3.14 -9.51 -6.61
N GLU A 183 -3.06 -10.72 -6.04
CA GLU A 183 -4.07 -11.76 -6.22
C GLU A 183 -5.06 -11.81 -5.04
N PRO A 184 -6.36 -12.08 -5.28
CA PRO A 184 -7.34 -12.23 -4.21
C PRO A 184 -6.95 -13.33 -3.21
N TRP A 185 -6.82 -12.96 -1.94
CA TRP A 185 -6.39 -13.86 -0.88
C TRP A 185 -7.55 -14.20 0.06
N THR A 186 -8.14 -15.39 -0.16
CA THR A 186 -9.33 -15.83 0.59
C THR A 186 -9.05 -16.00 2.09
N ALA A 187 -7.90 -16.58 2.47
CA ALA A 187 -7.58 -16.80 3.87
C ALA A 187 -7.41 -15.47 4.64
N GLY A 188 -6.77 -14.47 4.02
CA GLY A 188 -6.68 -13.12 4.59
C GLY A 188 -8.02 -12.42 4.70
N THR A 189 -8.88 -12.57 3.68
CA THR A 189 -10.23 -11.99 3.69
C THR A 189 -11.06 -12.56 4.84
N LEU A 190 -11.06 -13.88 5.01
CA LEU A 190 -11.74 -14.55 6.13
C LEU A 190 -11.14 -14.16 7.49
N ALA A 191 -9.83 -13.95 7.57
CA ALA A 191 -9.17 -13.49 8.80
C ALA A 191 -9.62 -12.07 9.18
N LEU A 192 -9.68 -11.15 8.22
CA LEU A 192 -10.19 -9.79 8.47
C LEU A 192 -11.68 -9.79 8.84
N ASP A 193 -12.50 -10.60 8.16
CA ASP A 193 -13.94 -10.72 8.45
C ASP A 193 -14.22 -11.30 9.84
N SER A 194 -13.29 -12.08 10.39
CA SER A 194 -13.42 -12.66 11.74
C SER A 194 -13.20 -11.64 12.87
N VAL A 195 -12.69 -10.45 12.55
CA VAL A 195 -12.39 -9.41 13.52
C VAL A 195 -13.64 -8.58 13.82
N ALA A 196 -13.82 -8.21 15.09
CA ALA A 196 -14.93 -7.38 15.54
C ALA A 196 -14.69 -5.90 15.17
N TRP A 197 -14.87 -5.58 13.89
CA TRP A 197 -14.77 -4.20 13.42
C TRP A 197 -15.85 -3.32 14.06
N PRO A 198 -15.50 -2.09 14.49
CA PRO A 198 -16.46 -1.17 15.09
C PRO A 198 -17.57 -0.80 14.10
N SER A 199 -18.81 -0.83 14.57
CA SER A 199 -19.94 -0.27 13.82
C SER A 199 -19.89 1.26 13.85
N SER A 200 -20.30 1.89 12.75
CA SER A 200 -20.41 3.35 12.64
C SER A 200 -21.73 3.73 11.98
N GLU A 201 -22.28 4.90 12.31
CA GLU A 201 -23.44 5.45 11.59
C GLU A 201 -23.07 5.95 10.18
N HIS A 202 -21.76 6.10 9.92
CA HIS A 202 -21.22 6.56 8.64
C HIS A 202 -20.47 5.44 7.92
N ASP A 203 -20.45 5.54 6.58
CA ASP A 203 -19.61 4.69 5.76
C ASP A 203 -18.15 4.98 6.07
N TYR A 204 -17.36 3.93 6.29
CA TYR A 204 -15.91 4.08 6.39
C TYR A 204 -15.17 2.96 5.70
N ARG A 205 -13.94 3.27 5.31
CA ARG A 205 -12.99 2.31 4.74
C ARG A 205 -11.70 2.36 5.52
N ALA A 206 -11.30 1.25 6.11
CA ALA A 206 -9.97 1.06 6.67
C ALA A 206 -9.09 0.35 5.64
N ARG A 207 -7.91 0.91 5.34
CA ARG A 207 -6.92 0.32 4.44
C ARG A 207 -5.59 0.18 5.16
N CYS A 208 -4.91 -0.95 4.96
CA CYS A 208 -3.53 -1.17 5.38
C CYS A 208 -2.76 -1.84 4.25
N PHE A 209 -1.52 -1.40 4.05
CA PHE A 209 -0.57 -2.01 3.13
C PHE A 209 0.59 -2.58 3.93
N MET A 210 1.09 -3.73 3.51
CA MET A 210 2.16 -4.43 4.20
C MET A 210 3.13 -5.05 3.19
N LEU A 211 4.42 -5.08 3.52
CA LEU A 211 5.41 -5.86 2.78
C LEU A 211 6.12 -6.84 3.70
N LEU A 212 6.49 -7.99 3.15
CA LEU A 212 7.25 -9.03 3.80
C LEU A 212 8.51 -9.27 2.98
N ASP A 213 9.65 -8.98 3.57
CA ASP A 213 10.96 -9.27 2.98
C ASP A 213 11.64 -10.40 3.75
N VAL A 214 12.25 -11.33 3.03
CA VAL A 214 12.90 -12.48 3.66
C VAL A 214 14.23 -12.03 4.26
N ARG A 215 14.49 -12.36 5.52
CA ARG A 215 15.80 -12.12 6.12
C ARG A 215 16.81 -13.13 5.59
N ASP A 216 17.53 -12.77 4.55
CA ASP A 216 18.71 -13.52 4.09
C ASP A 216 19.96 -13.08 4.89
N TYR A 217 20.07 -13.52 6.14
CA TYR A 217 21.31 -13.44 6.94
C TYR A 217 22.05 -14.78 7.01
#